data_AF-A0AAF0QLC8-F1
#
_entry.id   AF-A0AAF0QLC8-F1
#
_cell.length_a   1.000
_cell.length_b   1.000
_cell.length_c   1.000
_cell.angle_alpha   90.00
_cell.angle_beta   90.00
_cell.angle_gamma   90.00
#
_symmetry.space_group_name_H-M   'P 1'
#
loop_
_entity.id
_entity.type
_entity.pdbx_description
1 polymer ?
#
loop_
_entity_poly.entity_id
_entity_poly.type
_entity_poly.pdbx_seq_one_letter_code
_entity_poly.pdbx_strand_id
1 'polypeptide(L)'
;LKGDSLHSGGAKSVEIITREMEKEMGRTPLVLKVFKKTHVKKKENESDPDVWVEERAERTFVSLQGIGSSRQAETLDGVQIAAMSAQIAQLTSALEESKRGRVAEQQNMSATIQQIKEHVLNLAHRPTTSSAPEHTDDDSEEEDDFVILKHI
;
A
#
# COMPACT_ATOMS: atom_id res chain seq x y z
N LEU A 1 14.46 57.70 22.64
CA LEU A 1 13.78 57.07 21.49
C LEU A 1 12.60 56.28 22.03
N LYS A 2 11.38 56.77 21.80
CA LYS A 2 10.15 56.13 22.28
C LYS A 2 9.76 55.09 21.24
N GLY A 3 9.71 53.82 21.64
CA GLY A 3 9.43 52.71 20.72
C GLY A 3 7.94 52.64 20.42
N ASP A 4 7.57 52.89 19.18
CA ASP A 4 6.19 52.76 18.73
C ASP A 4 5.84 51.26 18.59
N SER A 5 4.79 50.85 19.31
CA SER A 5 4.27 49.49 19.30
C SER A 5 3.46 49.26 18.02
N LEU A 6 4.00 48.47 17.09
CA LEU A 6 3.28 48.00 15.91
C LEU A 6 2.17 47.02 16.32
N HIS A 7 0.95 47.51 16.46
CA HIS A 7 -0.23 46.64 16.61
C HIS A 7 -0.51 45.91 15.29
N SER A 8 -0.43 44.58 15.28
CA SER A 8 -0.84 43.72 14.16
C SER A 8 -2.37 43.59 14.07
N GLY A 9 -3.07 44.74 14.03
CA GLY A 9 -4.51 44.89 14.24
C GLY A 9 -5.40 44.21 13.19
N GLY A 10 -5.44 42.87 13.19
CA GLY A 10 -6.39 42.07 12.40
C GLY A 10 -5.79 40.92 11.58
N ALA A 11 -4.48 40.67 11.63
CA ALA A 11 -3.88 39.55 10.90
C ALA A 11 -4.27 38.20 11.53
N LYS A 12 -4.88 37.31 10.74
CA LYS A 12 -5.15 35.92 11.14
C LYS A 12 -4.05 35.00 10.61
N SER A 13 -3.68 33.99 11.39
CA SER A 13 -2.77 32.95 10.92
C SER A 13 -3.46 32.04 9.89
N VAL A 14 -2.66 31.39 9.04
CA VAL A 14 -3.14 30.40 8.06
C VAL A 14 -3.85 29.23 8.76
N GLU A 15 -3.38 28.84 9.95
CA GLU A 15 -4.00 27.77 10.75
C GLU A 15 -5.43 28.12 11.17
N ILE A 16 -5.64 29.34 11.68
CA ILE A 16 -6.97 29.82 12.07
C ILE A 16 -7.90 29.83 10.85
N ILE A 17 -7.42 30.35 9.72
CA ILE A 17 -8.20 30.40 8.48
C ILE A 17 -8.55 28.98 8.00
N THR A 18 -7.60 28.05 8.06
CA THR A 18 -7.81 26.64 7.68
C THR A 18 -8.91 26.02 8.53
N ARG A 19 -8.87 26.23 9.85
CA ARG A 19 -9.88 25.71 10.78
C ARG A 19 -11.27 26.31 10.58
N GLU A 20 -11.34 27.60 10.24
CA GLU A 20 -12.61 28.26 9.87
C GLU A 20 -13.19 27.60 8.61
N MET A 21 -12.37 27.36 7.59
CA MET A 21 -12.79 26.70 6.35
C MET A 21 -13.20 25.24 6.55
N GLU A 22 -12.57 24.51 7.46
CA GLU A 22 -12.98 23.15 7.83
C GLU A 22 -14.40 23.11 8.37
N LYS A 23 -14.73 24.06 9.26
CA LYS A 23 -16.08 24.17 9.83
C LYS A 23 -17.12 24.55 8.78
N GLU A 24 -16.77 25.46 7.87
CA GLU A 24 -17.67 25.89 6.79
C GLU A 24 -17.95 24.77 5.78
N MET A 25 -16.93 23.97 5.43
CA MET A 25 -17.06 22.93 4.39
C MET A 25 -17.36 21.53 4.93
N GLY A 26 -17.27 21.31 6.24
CA GLY A 26 -17.42 19.98 6.86
C GLY A 26 -16.33 18.98 6.48
N ARG A 27 -15.20 19.44 5.93
CA ARG A 27 -14.05 18.63 5.49
C ARG A 27 -12.79 19.46 5.42
N THR A 28 -11.63 18.79 5.43
CA THR A 28 -10.34 19.45 5.28
C THR A 28 -10.26 20.22 3.94
N PRO A 29 -9.92 21.53 3.96
CA PRO A 29 -9.79 22.33 2.76
C PRO A 29 -8.59 21.89 1.93
N LEU A 30 -8.70 22.02 0.61
CA LEU A 30 -7.55 21.88 -0.28
C LEU A 30 -6.58 23.04 -0.03
N VAL A 31 -5.27 22.75 -0.09
CA VAL A 31 -4.20 23.76 0.02
C VAL A 31 -4.44 24.93 -0.93
N LEU A 32 -4.84 24.65 -2.18
CA LEU A 32 -5.17 25.68 -3.17
C LEU A 32 -6.30 26.62 -2.72
N LYS A 33 -7.33 26.09 -2.04
CA LYS A 33 -8.44 26.91 -1.53
C LYS A 33 -7.97 27.82 -0.39
N VAL A 34 -7.16 27.29 0.54
CA VAL A 34 -6.57 28.07 1.63
C VAL A 34 -5.64 29.15 1.07
N PHE A 35 -4.81 28.80 0.09
CA PHE A 35 -3.90 29.71 -0.59
C PHE A 35 -4.66 30.87 -1.25
N LYS A 36 -5.71 30.57 -2.03
CA LYS A 36 -6.54 31.60 -2.66
C LYS A 36 -7.21 32.52 -1.63
N LYS A 37 -7.79 31.93 -0.56
CA LYS A 37 -8.46 32.69 0.51
C LYS A 37 -7.52 33.67 1.23
N THR A 38 -6.24 33.33 1.36
CA THR A 38 -5.23 34.12 2.09
C THR A 38 -4.50 35.16 1.23
N HIS A 39 -4.48 34.97 -0.09
CA HIS A 39 -3.69 35.81 -1.01
C HIS A 39 -4.52 36.61 -2.03
N VAL A 40 -5.85 36.49 -1.96
CA VAL A 40 -6.79 37.37 -2.69
C VAL A 40 -7.32 38.43 -1.73
N LYS A 41 -7.42 39.67 -2.22
CA LYS A 41 -7.99 40.79 -1.48
C LYS A 41 -9.44 40.49 -1.11
N LYS A 42 -9.86 40.89 0.08
CA LYS A 42 -11.24 40.76 0.51
C LYS A 42 -12.14 41.52 -0.47
N LYS A 43 -13.14 40.82 -1.01
CA LYS A 43 -14.17 41.42 -1.86
C LYS A 43 -15.19 42.16 -1.02
N GLU A 44 -15.76 43.22 -1.59
CA GLU A 44 -16.90 43.91 -1.01
C GLU A 44 -18.19 43.15 -1.35
N ASN A 45 -18.31 42.69 -2.60
CA ASN A 45 -19.42 41.88 -3.10
C ASN A 45 -18.92 40.54 -3.66
N GLU A 46 -19.75 39.50 -3.57
CA GLU A 46 -19.41 38.18 -4.12
C GLU A 46 -19.15 38.22 -5.64
N SER A 47 -19.86 39.11 -6.34
CA SER A 47 -19.73 39.32 -7.79
C SER A 47 -18.42 40.00 -8.20
N ASP A 48 -17.67 40.60 -7.27
CA ASP A 48 -16.42 41.29 -7.61
C ASP A 48 -15.37 40.28 -8.11
N PRO A 49 -14.48 40.67 -9.04
CA PRO A 49 -13.39 39.80 -9.47
C PRO A 49 -12.40 39.54 -8.33
N ASP A 50 -11.75 38.38 -8.35
CA ASP A 50 -10.64 38.12 -7.44
C ASP A 50 -9.45 39.00 -7.81
N VAL A 51 -8.99 39.83 -6.88
CA VAL A 51 -7.78 40.65 -7.05
C VAL A 51 -6.70 40.11 -6.13
N TRP A 52 -5.58 39.65 -6.69
CA TRP A 52 -4.44 39.16 -5.91
C TRP A 52 -3.79 40.28 -5.09
N VAL A 53 -3.35 39.95 -3.89
CA VAL A 53 -2.59 40.88 -3.03
C VAL A 53 -1.26 41.23 -3.69
N GLU A 54 -0.60 40.25 -4.33
CA GLU A 54 0.64 40.41 -5.08
C GLU A 54 0.68 39.51 -6.32
N GLU A 55 1.33 39.97 -7.39
CA GLU A 55 1.48 39.24 -8.66
C GLU A 55 2.20 37.88 -8.49
N ARG A 56 3.13 37.79 -7.54
CA ARG A 56 3.82 36.52 -7.22
C ARG A 56 2.84 35.48 -6.71
N ALA A 57 1.84 35.87 -5.93
CA ALA A 57 0.84 34.95 -5.40
C ALA A 57 -0.02 34.38 -6.52
N GLU A 58 -0.42 35.21 -7.48
CA GLU A 58 -1.12 34.76 -8.69
C GLU A 58 -0.30 33.72 -9.47
N ARG A 59 0.96 34.03 -9.77
CA ARG A 59 1.86 33.10 -10.48
C ARG A 59 2.03 31.78 -9.73
N THR A 60 2.16 31.85 -8.40
CA THR A 60 2.28 30.66 -7.55
C THR A 60 0.99 29.83 -7.60
N PHE A 61 -0.17 30.48 -7.52
CA PHE A 61 -1.46 29.79 -7.59
C PHE A 61 -1.67 29.10 -8.93
N VAL A 62 -1.39 29.79 -10.04
CA VAL A 62 -1.49 29.21 -11.40
C VAL A 62 -0.55 28.02 -11.54
N SER A 63 0.69 28.14 -11.05
CA SER A 63 1.65 27.04 -11.05
C SER A 63 1.12 25.85 -10.26
N LEU A 64 0.67 26.07 -9.01
CA LEU A 64 0.12 25.02 -8.15
C LEU A 64 -1.14 24.36 -8.74
N GLN A 65 -2.02 25.13 -9.39
CA GLN A 65 -3.17 24.60 -10.11
C GLN A 65 -2.73 23.74 -11.31
N GLY A 66 -1.64 24.11 -11.97
CA GLY A 66 -1.08 23.43 -13.13
C GLY A 66 -0.21 22.20 -12.82
N ILE A 67 0.18 21.93 -11.57
CA ILE A 67 1.01 20.77 -11.21
C ILE A 67 0.31 19.43 -11.54
N GLY A 68 -1.02 19.41 -11.67
CA GLY A 68 -1.78 18.26 -12.20
C GLY A 68 -2.08 18.32 -13.71
N SER A 69 -1.79 19.45 -14.36
CA SER A 69 -2.05 19.74 -15.77
C SER A 69 -0.74 19.78 -16.58
N SER A 70 0.26 18.98 -16.20
CA SER A 70 1.44 18.80 -17.03
C SER A 70 0.99 18.36 -18.43
N ARG A 71 1.58 18.97 -19.48
CA ARG A 71 1.38 18.57 -20.88
C ARG A 71 1.71 17.08 -21.12
N GLN A 72 2.34 16.38 -20.19
CA GLN A 72 2.46 14.91 -20.23
C GLN A 72 1.10 14.19 -20.24
N ALA A 73 0.06 14.76 -19.64
CA ALA A 73 -1.30 14.23 -19.71
C ALA A 73 -1.94 14.44 -21.10
N GLU A 74 -1.47 15.41 -21.89
CA GLU A 74 -1.95 15.67 -23.25
C GLU A 74 -1.44 14.61 -24.25
N THR A 75 -0.43 13.81 -23.88
CA THR A 75 0.17 12.75 -24.72
C THR A 75 -0.22 11.33 -24.37
N LEU A 76 -0.89 11.09 -23.23
CA LEU A 76 -1.46 9.78 -22.93
C LEU A 76 -2.77 9.63 -23.68
N ASP A 77 -2.69 9.20 -24.94
CA ASP A 77 -3.86 8.91 -25.74
C ASP A 77 -4.74 7.84 -25.08
N GLY A 78 -6.05 7.90 -25.30
CA GLY A 78 -7.01 6.97 -24.72
C GLY A 78 -6.68 5.51 -25.01
N VAL A 79 -6.00 5.22 -26.12
CA VAL A 79 -5.49 3.90 -26.45
C VAL A 79 -4.42 3.43 -25.46
N GLN A 80 -3.49 4.30 -25.05
CA GLN A 80 -2.45 3.95 -24.08
C GLN A 80 -3.04 3.68 -22.70
N ILE A 81 -4.04 4.47 -22.29
CA ILE A 81 -4.76 4.26 -21.02
C ILE A 81 -5.52 2.93 -21.05
N ALA A 82 -6.20 2.62 -22.16
CA ALA A 82 -6.90 1.36 -22.34
C ALA A 82 -5.94 0.16 -22.33
N ALA A 83 -4.78 0.28 -22.98
CA ALA A 83 -3.75 -0.75 -22.99
C ALA A 83 -3.18 -1.01 -21.59
N MET A 84 -2.86 0.04 -20.83
CA MET A 84 -2.41 -0.10 -19.43
C MET A 84 -3.48 -0.75 -18.57
N SER A 85 -4.75 -0.35 -18.74
CA SER A 85 -5.88 -0.93 -18.00
C SER A 85 -6.05 -2.42 -18.31
N ALA A 86 -5.90 -2.81 -19.58
CA ALA A 86 -5.94 -4.22 -19.99
C ALA A 86 -4.78 -5.02 -19.38
N GLN A 87 -3.56 -4.46 -19.33
CA GLN A 87 -2.41 -5.11 -18.67
C GLN A 87 -2.64 -5.33 -17.18
N ILE A 88 -3.22 -4.34 -16.48
CA ILE A 88 -3.58 -4.47 -15.06
C ILE A 88 -4.59 -5.62 -14.88
N ALA A 89 -5.61 -5.69 -15.74
CA ALA A 89 -6.60 -6.77 -15.68
C ALA A 89 -5.95 -8.15 -15.89
N GLN A 90 -5.06 -8.27 -16.88
CA GLN A 90 -4.32 -9.52 -17.15
C GLN A 90 -3.45 -9.96 -15.98
N LEU A 91 -2.64 -9.04 -15.41
CA LEU A 91 -1.81 -9.33 -14.25
C LEU A 91 -2.64 -9.73 -13.03
N THR A 92 -3.81 -9.09 -12.85
CA THR A 92 -4.75 -9.45 -11.78
C THR A 92 -5.28 -10.87 -11.95
N SER A 93 -5.71 -11.24 -13.15
CA SER A 93 -6.19 -12.60 -13.44
C SER A 93 -5.09 -13.65 -13.25
N ALA A 94 -3.89 -13.41 -13.79
CA ALA A 94 -2.76 -14.33 -13.67
C ALA A 94 -2.33 -14.52 -12.20
N LEU A 95 -2.39 -13.46 -11.39
CA LEU A 95 -2.11 -13.52 -9.96
C LEU A 95 -3.12 -14.42 -9.22
N GLU A 96 -4.42 -14.26 -9.51
CA GLU A 96 -5.47 -15.09 -8.89
C GLU A 96 -5.40 -16.56 -9.35
N GLU A 97 -5.08 -16.81 -10.61
CA GLU A 97 -4.84 -18.16 -11.14
C GLU A 97 -3.63 -18.81 -10.46
N SER A 98 -2.52 -18.07 -10.33
CA SER A 98 -1.32 -18.54 -9.62
C SER A 98 -1.60 -18.88 -8.16
N LYS A 99 -2.37 -18.04 -7.44
CA LYS A 99 -2.81 -18.33 -6.07
C LYS A 99 -3.62 -19.62 -6.00
N ARG A 100 -4.56 -19.82 -6.93
CA ARG A 100 -5.39 -21.02 -7.00
C ARG A 100 -4.56 -22.29 -7.27
N GLY A 101 -3.59 -22.20 -8.18
CA GLY A 101 -2.67 -23.29 -8.49
C GLY A 101 -1.93 -23.79 -7.25
N ARG A 102 -1.36 -22.86 -6.46
CA ARG A 102 -0.65 -23.21 -5.21
C ARG A 102 -1.56 -23.88 -4.17
N VAL A 103 -2.80 -23.42 -4.04
CA VAL A 103 -3.77 -24.02 -3.10
C VAL A 103 -4.13 -25.44 -3.54
N ALA A 104 -4.39 -25.65 -4.83
CA ALA A 104 -4.71 -26.97 -5.36
C ALA A 104 -3.54 -27.96 -5.17
N GLU A 105 -2.31 -27.51 -5.42
CA GLU A 105 -1.10 -28.31 -5.20
C GLU A 105 -0.92 -28.67 -3.73
N GLN A 106 -1.09 -27.71 -2.82
CA GLN A 106 -1.02 -27.95 -1.38
C GLN A 106 -2.07 -28.97 -0.91
N GLN A 107 -3.31 -28.87 -1.42
CA GLN A 107 -4.37 -29.84 -1.12
C GLN A 107 -4.02 -31.24 -1.62
N ASN A 108 -3.46 -31.34 -2.83
CA ASN A 108 -3.02 -32.60 -3.39
C ASN A 108 -1.92 -33.26 -2.54
N MET A 109 -0.85 -32.52 -2.21
CA MET A 109 0.21 -33.02 -1.33
C MET A 109 -0.32 -33.46 0.04
N SER A 110 -1.26 -32.70 0.61
CA SER A 110 -1.87 -33.05 1.90
C SER A 110 -2.62 -34.40 1.82
N ALA A 111 -3.37 -34.62 0.74
CA ALA A 111 -4.06 -35.90 0.52
C ALA A 111 -3.08 -37.06 0.40
N THR A 112 -1.98 -36.89 -0.34
CA THR A 112 -0.92 -37.92 -0.46
C THR A 112 -0.27 -38.23 0.89
N ILE A 113 0.07 -37.20 1.68
CA ILE A 113 0.66 -37.40 3.02
C ILE A 113 -0.32 -38.15 3.94
N GLN A 114 -1.62 -37.81 3.88
CA GLN A 114 -2.64 -38.52 4.66
C GLN A 114 -2.76 -39.99 4.24
N GLN A 115 -2.73 -40.30 2.93
CA GLN A 115 -2.74 -41.67 2.43
C GLN A 115 -1.51 -42.46 2.88
N ILE A 116 -0.32 -41.86 2.83
CA ILE A 116 0.92 -42.49 3.30
C ILE A 116 0.82 -42.78 4.80
N LYS A 117 0.35 -41.81 5.58
CA LYS A 117 0.15 -41.97 7.03
C LYS A 117 -0.76 -43.15 7.35
N GLU A 118 -1.87 -43.28 6.63
CA GLU A 118 -2.81 -44.40 6.77
C GLU A 118 -2.12 -45.74 6.44
N HIS A 119 -1.34 -45.79 5.36
CA HIS A 119 -0.60 -46.99 4.97
C HIS A 119 0.43 -47.42 6.03
N VAL A 120 1.15 -46.46 6.61
CA VAL A 120 2.13 -46.70 7.68
C VAL A 120 1.45 -47.22 8.94
N LEU A 121 0.32 -46.61 9.33
CA LEU A 121 -0.47 -47.08 10.48
C LEU A 121 -0.92 -48.53 10.24
N ASN A 122 -1.50 -48.84 9.09
CA ASN A 122 -1.95 -50.21 8.77
C ASN A 122 -0.78 -51.22 8.73
N LEU A 123 0.40 -50.80 8.29
CA LEU A 123 1.60 -51.65 8.31
C LEU A 123 2.07 -51.95 9.75
N ALA A 124 2.05 -50.96 10.63
CA ALA A 124 2.43 -51.11 12.04
C ALA A 124 1.44 -51.96 12.85
N HIS A 125 0.17 -52.03 12.44
CA HIS A 125 -0.86 -52.85 13.08
C HIS A 125 -0.97 -54.26 12.49
N ARG A 126 -0.13 -54.62 11.51
CA ARG A 126 -0.08 -56.00 11.00
C ARG A 126 0.33 -56.93 12.16
N PRO A 127 -0.48 -57.93 12.53
CA PRO A 127 -0.12 -58.86 13.58
C PRO A 127 1.17 -59.58 13.17
N THR A 128 2.28 -59.30 13.85
CA THR A 128 3.51 -60.10 13.74
C THR A 128 3.28 -61.42 14.45
N THR A 129 2.50 -62.33 13.85
CA THR A 129 2.52 -63.74 14.23
C THR A 129 3.72 -64.38 13.52
N SER A 130 4.92 -64.02 13.94
CA SER A 130 6.13 -64.71 13.52
C SER A 130 6.86 -65.18 14.77
N SER A 131 6.84 -66.50 14.95
CA SER A 131 7.57 -67.24 15.97
C SER A 131 9.02 -66.77 16.09
N ALA A 132 9.49 -66.60 17.33
CA ALA A 132 10.91 -66.53 17.68
C ALA A 132 11.62 -67.85 17.29
N PRO A 133 12.96 -67.88 17.07
CA PRO A 133 13.93 -67.72 18.17
C PRO A 133 15.19 -66.85 17.88
N GLU A 134 15.62 -66.15 18.92
CA GLU A 134 16.99 -65.98 19.47
C GLU A 134 18.22 -66.38 18.60
N HIS A 135 19.12 -65.44 18.29
CA HIS A 135 20.58 -65.61 18.44
C HIS A 135 21.35 -64.28 18.35
N THR A 136 22.48 -64.27 19.04
CA THR A 136 23.40 -63.23 19.57
C THR A 136 24.17 -62.31 18.60
N ASP A 137 24.55 -61.15 19.18
CA ASP A 137 25.79 -60.36 19.08
C ASP A 137 26.37 -60.00 17.69
N ASP A 138 26.46 -58.69 17.40
CA ASP A 138 27.71 -58.07 16.94
C ASP A 138 27.63 -56.53 17.01
N ASP A 139 28.59 -55.94 17.72
CA ASP A 139 28.81 -54.50 17.91
C ASP A 139 29.36 -53.87 16.62
N SER A 140 28.74 -52.78 16.14
CA SER A 140 29.43 -51.84 15.25
C SER A 140 28.87 -50.45 15.46
N GLU A 141 29.56 -49.69 16.31
CA GLU A 141 29.43 -48.24 16.43
C GLU A 141 30.14 -47.59 15.24
N GLU A 142 29.39 -46.97 14.35
CA GLU A 142 29.91 -45.98 13.39
C GLU A 142 29.07 -44.71 13.56
N GLU A 143 29.65 -43.80 14.33
CA GLU A 143 29.23 -42.41 14.56
C GLU A 143 29.26 -41.63 13.24
N ASP A 144 28.09 -41.42 12.62
CA ASP A 144 27.93 -40.43 11.57
C ASP A 144 27.22 -39.19 12.13
N ASP A 145 28.03 -38.28 12.66
CA ASP A 145 27.67 -36.90 13.02
C ASP A 145 27.09 -36.16 11.80
N PHE A 146 25.77 -36.19 11.65
CA PHE A 146 25.08 -35.38 10.64
C PHE A 146 25.00 -33.92 11.11
N VAL A 147 26.05 -33.14 10.82
CA VAL A 147 26.06 -31.69 10.97
C VAL A 147 24.92 -31.07 10.17
N ILE A 148 23.87 -30.64 10.88
CA ILE A 148 22.74 -29.90 10.31
C ILE A 148 23.26 -28.52 9.86
N LEU A 149 23.56 -28.40 8.57
CA LEU A 149 23.86 -27.11 7.95
C LEU A 149 22.56 -26.28 7.85
N LYS A 150 22.38 -25.43 8.85
CA LYS A 150 21.30 -24.43 8.93
C LYS A 150 21.52 -23.38 7.84
N HIS A 151 20.75 -23.44 6.75
CA HIS A 151 20.69 -22.36 5.77
C HIS A 151 19.78 -21.22 6.29
N ILE A 152 20.34 -20.02 6.24
CA ILE A 152 19.73 -18.71 6.52
C ILE A 152 18.76 -18.35 5.39
#